data_AF-A0A6B8WQE4-F1
#
_entry.id   AF-A0A6B8WQE4-F1
#
_cell.length_a   1.000
_cell.length_b   1.000
_cell.length_c   1.000
_cell.angle_alpha   90.00
_cell.angle_beta   90.00
_cell.angle_gamma   90.00
#
_symmetry.space_group_name_H-M   'P 1'
#
loop_
_entity.id
_entity.type
_entity.pdbx_description
1 polymer ?
#
loop_
_entity_poly.entity_id
_entity_poly.type
_entity_poly.pdbx_seq_one_letter_code
_entity_poly.pdbx_strand_id
1 'polypeptide(L)'
;MKDVNLRSISFKDLNISSRRVSLTMHYDNTDHEIWYEFDREIETTSSLVAIAVAPLCGRAFDEVSFDFEIDGEALESIRSFTRADVSAPTKPREPQRDSEDRDGTILSFSGGFDSIAAKALLPDDTHLVSLDLGGWFKREAEYFGRFNPITIKTNIRQVPDQRTALTSNNWLFMATGTILCSYHLGAKYHVFGTILGERFSFPASPRKIPLMESIGLQEAPITSGITEIGTTRIMLQTHPEEVAASLQSLANNGDRKQYYKQSMVTLLAEELGVKNPISDFNPEWKNKVGFGGSYTTALSALYFMAKGRMDLIAPLYDEIPAEAVTFSKSHRMDFMTRVNTDFYHWTPRHLRNPLFEKLSNLDLVPYSESDWDEVHETREFLKKWF
;
A
#
# COMPACT_ATOMS: atom_id res chain seq x y z
N MET A 1 0.24 -43.62 6.40
CA MET A 1 0.66 -42.45 5.61
C MET A 1 -0.59 -41.66 5.34
N LYS A 2 -0.69 -40.41 5.83
CA LYS A 2 -1.79 -39.53 5.42
C LYS A 2 -1.44 -39.06 4.02
N ASP A 3 -2.30 -39.32 3.04
CA ASP A 3 -2.19 -38.71 1.72
C ASP A 3 -2.12 -37.20 1.93
N VAL A 4 -0.97 -36.62 1.61
CA VAL A 4 -0.83 -35.18 1.52
C VAL A 4 -1.57 -34.80 0.25
N ASN A 5 -2.80 -34.30 0.38
CA ASN A 5 -3.51 -33.71 -0.75
C ASN A 5 -2.71 -32.50 -1.23
N LEU A 6 -1.92 -32.71 -2.30
CA LEU A 6 -1.21 -31.65 -3.00
C LEU A 6 -2.24 -30.64 -3.50
N ARG A 7 -2.03 -29.36 -3.17
CA ARG A 7 -2.88 -28.27 -3.67
C ARG A 7 -2.28 -27.72 -4.95
N SER A 8 -3.00 -27.83 -6.05
CA SER A 8 -2.58 -27.31 -7.34
C SER A 8 -3.50 -26.17 -7.83
N ILE A 9 -2.92 -25.30 -8.64
CA ILE A 9 -3.63 -24.24 -9.37
C ILE A 9 -3.04 -24.16 -10.78
N SER A 10 -3.88 -23.93 -11.79
CA SER A 10 -3.41 -23.73 -13.16
C SER A 10 -4.07 -22.55 -13.84
N PHE A 11 -3.32 -21.89 -14.71
CA PHE A 11 -3.72 -20.72 -15.47
C PHE A 11 -3.62 -21.05 -16.97
N LYS A 12 -4.74 -20.91 -17.68
CA LYS A 12 -4.92 -21.39 -19.04
C LYS A 12 -5.59 -20.37 -19.94
N ASP A 13 -5.59 -20.64 -21.25
CA ASP A 13 -6.37 -19.90 -22.25
C ASP A 13 -6.10 -18.38 -22.22
N LEU A 14 -4.83 -17.99 -22.06
CA LEU A 14 -4.44 -16.59 -21.97
C LEU A 14 -4.80 -15.83 -23.26
N ASN A 15 -5.61 -14.78 -23.10
CA ASN A 15 -5.91 -13.81 -24.13
C ASN A 15 -5.39 -12.43 -23.71
N ILE A 16 -4.55 -11.83 -24.55
CA ILE A 16 -4.03 -10.47 -24.36
C ILE A 16 -4.47 -9.61 -25.54
N SER A 17 -5.13 -8.49 -25.23
CA SER A 17 -5.41 -7.37 -26.13
C SER A 17 -4.98 -6.06 -25.46
N SER A 18 -4.87 -4.97 -26.24
CA SER A 18 -4.49 -3.66 -25.69
C SER A 18 -5.46 -3.10 -24.65
N ARG A 19 -6.71 -3.59 -24.61
CA ARG A 19 -7.77 -3.11 -23.71
C ARG A 19 -8.20 -4.14 -22.66
N ARG A 20 -7.79 -5.40 -22.80
CA ARG A 20 -8.21 -6.47 -21.90
C ARG A 20 -7.21 -7.62 -21.90
N VAL A 21 -6.93 -8.13 -20.71
CA VAL A 21 -6.32 -9.44 -20.49
C VAL A 21 -7.38 -10.35 -19.87
N SER A 22 -7.48 -11.59 -20.31
CA SER A 22 -8.28 -12.62 -19.66
C SER A 22 -7.59 -13.97 -19.70
N LEU A 23 -7.86 -14.81 -18.70
CA LEU A 23 -7.32 -16.17 -18.59
C LEU A 23 -8.23 -17.03 -17.72
N THR A 24 -8.20 -18.34 -17.91
CA THR A 24 -8.91 -19.32 -17.10
C THR A 24 -8.05 -19.74 -15.92
N MET A 25 -8.51 -19.54 -14.70
CA MET A 25 -7.91 -20.12 -13.49
C MET A 25 -8.68 -21.39 -13.12
N HIS A 26 -8.01 -22.54 -13.15
CA HIS A 26 -8.54 -23.80 -12.64
C HIS A 26 -8.12 -23.97 -11.18
N TYR A 27 -9.10 -23.99 -10.28
CA TYR A 27 -8.92 -24.11 -8.84
C TYR A 27 -10.08 -24.92 -8.25
N ASP A 28 -9.79 -25.87 -7.35
CA ASP A 28 -10.79 -26.71 -6.68
C ASP A 28 -11.77 -27.40 -7.66
N ASN A 29 -11.23 -28.00 -8.72
CA ASN A 29 -11.95 -28.66 -9.82
C ASN A 29 -12.94 -27.76 -10.58
N THR A 30 -12.79 -26.43 -10.46
CA THR A 30 -13.66 -25.45 -11.09
C THR A 30 -12.83 -24.47 -11.90
N ASP A 31 -13.34 -24.11 -13.07
CA ASP A 31 -12.76 -23.08 -13.91
C ASP A 31 -13.38 -21.71 -13.60
N HIS A 32 -12.51 -20.71 -13.45
CA HIS A 32 -12.91 -19.34 -13.22
C HIS A 32 -12.22 -18.40 -14.20
N GLU A 33 -12.98 -17.58 -14.90
CA GLU A 33 -12.38 -16.50 -15.69
C GLU A 33 -11.79 -15.43 -14.75
N ILE A 34 -10.53 -15.08 -14.98
CA ILE A 34 -9.89 -13.90 -14.42
C ILE A 34 -9.68 -12.90 -15.55
N TRP A 35 -9.95 -11.62 -15.29
CA TRP A 35 -9.73 -10.58 -16.29
C TRP A 35 -9.24 -9.26 -15.69
N TYR A 36 -8.59 -8.49 -16.55
CA TYR A 36 -8.16 -7.11 -16.32
C TYR A 36 -8.59 -6.28 -17.54
N GLU A 37 -9.37 -5.22 -17.33
CA GLU A 37 -9.83 -4.29 -18.37
C GLU A 37 -9.19 -2.93 -18.16
N PHE A 38 -8.51 -2.42 -19.19
CA PHE A 38 -7.79 -1.15 -19.15
C PHE A 38 -8.69 -0.01 -19.68
N ASP A 39 -8.70 1.13 -18.98
CA ASP A 39 -9.42 2.34 -19.41
C ASP A 39 -8.84 3.00 -20.69
N ARG A 40 -7.63 2.59 -21.09
CA ARG A 40 -6.89 3.00 -22.29
C ARG A 40 -6.09 1.84 -22.86
N GLU A 41 -5.48 2.05 -24.03
CA GLU A 41 -4.63 1.03 -24.63
C GLU A 41 -3.33 0.87 -23.83
N ILE A 42 -3.03 -0.35 -23.41
CA ILE A 42 -1.83 -0.72 -22.66
C ILE A 42 -1.18 -1.92 -23.34
N GLU A 43 0.13 -1.83 -23.53
CA GLU A 43 0.94 -2.96 -23.98
C GLU A 43 1.38 -3.79 -22.78
N THR A 44 1.09 -5.08 -22.81
CA THR A 44 1.49 -6.02 -21.75
C THR A 44 1.93 -7.35 -22.36
N THR A 45 2.55 -8.21 -21.55
CA THR A 45 3.10 -9.49 -22.03
C THR A 45 2.65 -10.65 -21.15
N SER A 46 2.73 -11.88 -21.67
CA SER A 46 2.40 -13.09 -20.91
C SER A 46 3.23 -13.22 -19.62
N SER A 47 4.48 -12.76 -19.62
CA SER A 47 5.33 -12.74 -18.43
C SER A 47 4.80 -11.76 -17.38
N LEU A 48 4.37 -10.55 -17.80
CA LEU A 48 3.75 -9.58 -16.88
C LEU A 48 2.43 -10.11 -16.32
N VAL A 49 1.62 -10.79 -17.14
CA VAL A 49 0.38 -11.42 -16.69
C VAL A 49 0.65 -12.52 -15.66
N ALA A 50 1.61 -13.42 -15.90
CA ALA A 50 2.00 -14.46 -14.95
C ALA A 50 2.48 -13.87 -13.61
N ILE A 51 3.32 -12.84 -13.67
CA ILE A 51 3.79 -12.11 -12.49
C ILE A 51 2.63 -11.43 -11.75
N ALA A 52 1.66 -10.85 -12.48
CA ALA A 52 0.50 -10.21 -11.89
C ALA A 52 -0.43 -11.20 -11.17
N VAL A 53 -0.58 -12.44 -11.65
CA VAL A 53 -1.46 -13.44 -11.00
C VAL A 53 -0.76 -14.28 -9.93
N ALA A 54 0.58 -14.30 -9.88
CA ALA A 54 1.33 -15.03 -8.85
C ALA A 54 0.97 -14.67 -7.39
N PRO A 55 0.67 -13.40 -7.02
CA PRO A 55 0.16 -13.06 -5.70
C PRO A 55 -1.14 -13.77 -5.30
N LEU A 56 -1.99 -14.17 -6.26
CA LEU A 56 -3.19 -14.97 -5.99
C LEU A 56 -2.82 -16.37 -5.50
N CYS A 57 -1.66 -16.90 -5.91
CA CYS A 57 -1.17 -18.17 -5.39
C CYS A 57 -0.63 -18.01 -3.96
N GLY A 58 0.11 -16.91 -3.71
CA GLY A 58 0.88 -16.75 -2.48
C GLY A 58 1.72 -18.00 -2.20
N ARG A 59 1.65 -18.55 -0.99
CA ARG A 59 2.27 -19.84 -0.63
C ARG A 59 1.24 -20.95 -0.36
N ALA A 60 0.03 -20.81 -0.91
CA ALA A 60 -1.08 -21.68 -0.58
C ALA A 60 -1.11 -23.00 -1.39
N PHE A 61 -0.26 -23.10 -2.43
CA PHE A 61 -0.24 -24.18 -3.41
C PHE A 61 1.14 -24.83 -3.47
N ASP A 62 1.14 -26.14 -3.71
CA ASP A 62 2.34 -26.95 -3.91
C ASP A 62 2.75 -26.96 -5.39
N GLU A 63 1.78 -26.81 -6.29
CA GLU A 63 1.98 -26.79 -7.75
C GLU A 63 1.25 -25.61 -8.41
N VAL A 64 1.94 -24.89 -9.28
CA VAL A 64 1.39 -23.81 -10.10
C VAL A 64 1.75 -24.07 -11.55
N SER A 65 0.78 -24.12 -12.46
CA SER A 65 1.06 -24.30 -13.89
C SER A 65 0.46 -23.22 -14.77
N PHE A 66 1.15 -22.90 -15.87
CA PHE A 66 0.72 -21.99 -16.92
C PHE A 66 0.80 -22.72 -18.26
N ASP A 67 -0.22 -22.60 -19.12
CA ASP A 67 -0.20 -23.22 -20.46
C ASP A 67 0.39 -22.32 -21.56
N PHE A 68 0.87 -21.13 -21.18
CA PHE A 68 1.40 -20.12 -22.07
C PHE A 68 2.86 -19.78 -21.76
N GLU A 69 3.55 -19.21 -22.74
CA GLU A 69 4.98 -18.93 -22.63
C GLU A 69 5.32 -17.83 -21.62
N ILE A 70 6.31 -18.08 -20.76
CA ILE A 70 6.81 -17.14 -19.74
C ILE A 70 8.34 -17.02 -19.87
N ASP A 71 8.86 -15.81 -19.67
CA ASP A 71 10.30 -15.56 -19.51
C ASP A 71 10.86 -16.42 -18.38
N GLY A 72 11.99 -17.10 -18.62
CA GLY A 72 12.62 -18.00 -17.64
C GLY A 72 12.91 -17.35 -16.27
N GLU A 73 13.27 -16.06 -16.23
CA GLU A 73 13.55 -15.39 -14.96
C GLU A 73 12.27 -14.97 -14.22
N ALA A 74 11.21 -14.64 -14.96
CA ALA A 74 9.88 -14.44 -14.38
C ALA A 74 9.38 -15.78 -13.79
N LEU A 75 9.54 -16.88 -14.52
CA LEU A 75 9.16 -18.23 -14.05
C LEU A 75 9.88 -18.61 -12.75
N GLU A 76 11.20 -18.40 -12.69
CA GLU A 76 11.99 -18.68 -11.49
C GLU A 76 11.61 -17.76 -10.32
N SER A 77 11.30 -16.50 -10.60
CA SER A 77 10.84 -15.56 -9.58
C SER A 77 9.47 -15.92 -9.02
N ILE A 78 8.56 -16.41 -9.86
CA ILE A 78 7.29 -16.99 -9.42
C ILE A 78 7.54 -18.21 -8.53
N ARG A 79 8.41 -19.14 -8.96
CA ARG A 79 8.80 -20.33 -8.17
C ARG A 79 9.36 -19.95 -6.80
N SER A 80 10.27 -19.00 -6.74
CA SER A 80 10.87 -18.51 -5.50
C SER A 80 9.85 -17.83 -4.59
N PHE A 81 8.96 -17.02 -5.16
CA PHE A 81 7.91 -16.31 -4.43
C PHE A 81 6.87 -17.26 -3.82
N THR A 82 6.34 -18.18 -4.64
CA THR A 82 5.28 -19.11 -4.23
C THR A 82 5.79 -20.28 -3.40
N ARG A 83 7.06 -20.66 -3.59
CA ARG A 83 7.65 -21.91 -3.09
C ARG A 83 6.95 -23.17 -3.59
N ALA A 84 6.22 -23.07 -4.68
CA ALA A 84 5.58 -24.18 -5.37
C ALA A 84 6.52 -24.76 -6.43
N ASP A 85 6.20 -25.96 -6.93
CA ASP A 85 6.69 -26.39 -8.23
C ASP A 85 5.94 -25.64 -9.33
N VAL A 86 6.67 -24.88 -10.15
CA VAL A 86 6.07 -24.01 -11.17
C VAL A 86 6.45 -24.50 -12.56
N SER A 87 5.46 -24.71 -13.42
CA SER A 87 5.67 -25.18 -14.79
C SER A 87 5.00 -24.25 -15.81
N ALA A 88 5.71 -23.98 -16.90
CA ALA A 88 5.22 -23.23 -18.05
C ALA A 88 6.11 -23.51 -19.27
N PRO A 89 5.60 -23.38 -20.50
CA PRO A 89 6.45 -23.15 -21.67
C PRO A 89 7.36 -21.95 -21.44
N THR A 90 8.63 -22.03 -21.85
CA THR A 90 9.59 -20.93 -21.69
C THR A 90 9.83 -20.20 -23.00
N LYS A 91 9.99 -18.88 -22.93
CA LYS A 91 10.36 -18.03 -24.08
C LYS A 91 11.62 -17.19 -23.79
N PRO A 92 12.23 -16.58 -24.81
CA PRO A 92 13.33 -15.64 -24.62
C PRO A 92 12.95 -14.47 -23.70
N ARG A 93 14.00 -13.85 -23.13
CA ARG A 93 13.88 -12.70 -22.22
C ARG A 93 13.22 -11.50 -22.89
N GLU A 94 12.37 -10.78 -22.17
CA GLU A 94 11.67 -9.60 -22.67
C GLU A 94 12.63 -8.40 -22.82
N PRO A 95 12.76 -7.77 -24.01
CA PRO A 95 13.71 -6.68 -24.25
C PRO A 95 13.50 -5.45 -23.36
N GLN A 96 12.24 -5.10 -23.07
CA GLN A 96 11.88 -3.94 -22.27
C GLN A 96 12.40 -4.06 -20.83
N ARG A 97 12.69 -5.27 -20.36
CA ARG A 97 13.09 -5.48 -18.97
C ARG A 97 14.32 -4.69 -18.56
N ASP A 98 15.37 -4.75 -19.38
CA ASP A 98 16.68 -4.13 -19.11
C ASP A 98 16.93 -2.90 -19.96
N SER A 99 15.87 -2.35 -20.58
CA SER A 99 16.00 -1.13 -21.36
C SER A 99 16.60 -0.03 -20.48
N GLU A 100 17.77 0.49 -20.88
CA GLU A 100 18.43 1.61 -20.21
C GLU A 100 17.57 2.88 -20.27
N ASP A 101 16.64 2.96 -21.24
CA ASP A 101 15.70 4.05 -21.42
C ASP A 101 14.54 4.02 -20.41
N ARG A 102 14.42 2.99 -19.57
CA ARG A 102 13.41 2.96 -18.50
C ARG A 102 13.87 3.81 -17.33
N ASP A 103 13.16 4.89 -17.10
CA ASP A 103 13.31 5.75 -15.92
C ASP A 103 11.97 6.16 -15.29
N GLY A 104 10.83 5.77 -15.90
CA GLY A 104 9.51 6.14 -15.43
C GLY A 104 9.20 5.64 -14.02
N THR A 105 8.31 6.36 -13.33
CA THR A 105 7.84 6.01 -11.99
C THR A 105 6.33 5.77 -12.00
N ILE A 106 5.90 4.64 -11.42
CA ILE A 106 4.49 4.34 -11.21
C ILE A 106 4.17 4.40 -9.71
N LEU A 107 3.12 5.15 -9.36
CA LEU A 107 2.48 5.06 -8.06
C LEU A 107 1.26 4.14 -8.14
N SER A 108 1.27 3.06 -7.36
CA SER A 108 0.08 2.26 -7.07
C SER A 108 -0.89 3.11 -6.23
N PHE A 109 -1.84 3.75 -6.90
CA PHE A 109 -2.66 4.83 -6.36
C PHE A 109 -4.05 4.33 -5.95
N SER A 110 -4.48 4.63 -4.73
CA SER A 110 -5.80 4.24 -4.21
C SER A 110 -6.74 5.42 -3.92
N GLY A 111 -6.22 6.65 -3.94
CA GLY A 111 -6.95 7.82 -3.45
C GLY A 111 -7.05 7.89 -1.91
N GLY A 112 -6.45 6.95 -1.19
CA GLY A 112 -6.31 7.10 0.25
C GLY A 112 -5.25 8.13 0.64
N PHE A 113 -5.29 8.58 1.90
CA PHE A 113 -4.41 9.61 2.46
C PHE A 113 -2.94 9.35 2.14
N ASP A 114 -2.49 8.12 2.36
CA ASP A 114 -1.08 7.75 2.18
C ASP A 114 -0.67 7.77 0.70
N SER A 115 -1.55 7.37 -0.21
CA SER A 115 -1.30 7.44 -1.66
C SER A 115 -1.37 8.87 -2.20
N ILE A 116 -2.23 9.74 -1.64
CA ILE A 116 -2.29 11.16 -1.99
C ILE A 116 -1.04 11.88 -1.47
N ALA A 117 -0.60 11.58 -0.25
CA ALA A 117 0.66 12.08 0.28
C ALA A 117 1.85 11.62 -0.58
N ALA A 118 1.89 10.35 -1.00
CA ALA A 118 2.91 9.86 -1.93
C ALA A 118 2.89 10.63 -3.26
N LYS A 119 1.70 10.86 -3.85
CA LYS A 119 1.54 11.67 -5.07
C LYS A 119 2.06 13.09 -4.86
N ALA A 120 1.72 13.72 -3.74
CA ALA A 120 2.15 15.08 -3.44
C ALA A 120 3.68 15.21 -3.39
N LEU A 121 4.36 14.17 -2.88
CA LEU A 121 5.83 14.10 -2.74
C LEU A 121 6.56 13.62 -3.99
N LEU A 122 5.86 12.99 -4.94
CA LEU A 122 6.44 12.50 -6.19
C LEU A 122 6.50 13.58 -7.27
N PRO A 123 7.44 13.48 -8.25
CA PRO A 123 7.44 14.34 -9.43
C PRO A 123 6.12 14.29 -10.22
N ASP A 124 5.79 15.39 -10.90
CA ASP A 124 4.49 15.56 -11.58
C ASP A 124 4.30 14.62 -12.80
N ASP A 125 5.40 14.11 -13.37
CA ASP A 125 5.43 13.13 -14.45
C ASP A 125 5.24 11.68 -13.99
N THR A 126 5.03 11.45 -12.68
CA THR A 126 4.72 10.12 -12.14
C THR A 126 3.40 9.60 -12.68
N HIS A 127 3.42 8.37 -13.20
CA HIS A 127 2.21 7.68 -13.64
C HIS A 127 1.41 7.15 -12.45
N LEU A 128 0.10 7.44 -12.42
CA LEU A 128 -0.81 6.87 -11.44
C LEU A 128 -1.50 5.64 -12.04
N VAL A 129 -1.46 4.51 -11.33
CA VAL A 129 -2.16 3.29 -11.72
C VAL A 129 -3.06 2.84 -10.57
N SER A 130 -4.33 2.62 -10.86
CA SER A 130 -5.36 2.28 -9.87
C SER A 130 -6.13 1.02 -10.27
N LEU A 131 -6.47 0.20 -9.28
CA LEU A 131 -7.29 -1.00 -9.47
C LEU A 131 -8.75 -0.70 -9.12
N ASP A 132 -9.66 -0.86 -10.08
CA ASP A 132 -11.10 -0.95 -9.81
C ASP A 132 -11.47 -2.41 -9.54
N LEU A 133 -11.55 -2.75 -8.26
CA LEU A 133 -11.88 -4.10 -7.78
C LEU A 133 -13.40 -4.38 -7.81
N GLY A 134 -14.22 -3.40 -8.18
CA GLY A 134 -15.67 -3.47 -8.15
C GLY A 134 -16.26 -3.75 -6.76
N GLY A 135 -17.52 -4.20 -6.73
CA GLY A 135 -18.20 -4.60 -5.49
C GLY A 135 -18.19 -3.50 -4.41
N TRP A 136 -17.68 -3.83 -3.22
CA TRP A 136 -17.59 -2.90 -2.10
C TRP A 136 -16.65 -1.70 -2.34
N PHE A 137 -15.75 -1.79 -3.32
CA PHE A 137 -14.74 -0.78 -3.64
C PHE A 137 -15.16 0.21 -4.73
N LYS A 138 -16.39 0.13 -5.25
CA LYS A 138 -16.86 1.02 -6.34
C LYS A 138 -16.75 2.51 -5.98
N ARG A 139 -17.02 2.87 -4.73
CA ARG A 139 -16.89 4.26 -4.22
C ARG A 139 -15.45 4.78 -4.26
N GLU A 140 -14.48 3.89 -4.01
CA GLU A 140 -13.06 4.21 -4.07
C GLU A 140 -12.66 4.52 -5.52
N ALA A 141 -13.17 3.75 -6.49
CA ALA A 141 -12.93 3.96 -7.91
C ALA A 141 -13.47 5.29 -8.45
N GLU A 142 -14.71 5.65 -8.08
CA GLU A 142 -15.28 6.95 -8.44
C GLU A 142 -14.46 8.12 -7.87
N TYR A 143 -13.89 7.95 -6.68
CA TYR A 143 -13.08 8.96 -6.03
C TYR A 143 -11.69 9.09 -6.66
N PHE A 144 -10.92 8.00 -6.77
CA PHE A 144 -9.58 8.08 -7.33
C PHE A 144 -9.58 8.51 -8.81
N GLY A 145 -10.69 8.28 -9.53
CA GLY A 145 -10.85 8.72 -10.92
C GLY A 145 -10.67 10.23 -11.13
N ARG A 146 -10.86 11.05 -10.09
CA ARG A 146 -10.61 12.51 -10.10
C ARG A 146 -9.15 12.87 -10.34
N PHE A 147 -8.23 11.95 -10.01
CA PHE A 147 -6.79 12.11 -10.20
C PHE A 147 -6.32 11.62 -11.58
N ASN A 148 -7.25 11.16 -12.44
CA ASN A 148 -6.98 10.61 -13.78
C ASN A 148 -5.90 9.51 -13.82
N PRO A 149 -5.93 8.49 -12.93
CA PRO A 149 -5.02 7.36 -13.05
C PRO A 149 -5.38 6.49 -14.26
N ILE A 150 -4.42 5.68 -14.70
CA ILE A 150 -4.72 4.51 -15.53
C ILE A 150 -5.52 3.55 -14.66
N THR A 151 -6.80 3.39 -14.99
CA THR A 151 -7.71 2.55 -14.22
C THR A 151 -7.79 1.16 -14.85
N ILE A 152 -7.61 0.15 -14.01
CA ILE A 152 -7.66 -1.25 -14.41
C ILE A 152 -8.76 -1.93 -13.61
N LYS A 153 -9.85 -2.24 -14.29
CA LYS A 153 -10.97 -2.96 -13.70
C LYS A 153 -10.66 -4.45 -13.69
N THR A 154 -11.02 -5.14 -12.62
CA THR A 154 -10.75 -6.59 -12.50
C THR A 154 -11.73 -7.30 -11.58
N ASN A 155 -11.86 -8.62 -11.75
CA ASN A 155 -12.68 -9.49 -10.91
C ASN A 155 -11.88 -10.33 -9.89
N ILE A 156 -10.56 -10.15 -9.75
CA ILE A 156 -9.73 -11.02 -8.86
C ILE A 156 -10.17 -11.05 -7.39
N ARG A 157 -10.88 -10.02 -6.91
CA ARG A 157 -11.48 -9.96 -5.57
C ARG A 157 -12.83 -10.68 -5.44
N GLN A 158 -13.39 -11.12 -6.55
CA GLN A 158 -14.74 -11.67 -6.68
C GLN A 158 -14.69 -13.15 -7.10
N VAL A 159 -13.49 -13.68 -7.35
CA VAL A 159 -13.24 -15.03 -7.85
C VAL A 159 -12.34 -15.79 -6.86
N PRO A 160 -12.69 -17.03 -6.46
CA PRO A 160 -13.88 -17.79 -6.89
C PRO A 160 -15.21 -17.24 -6.31
N ASP A 161 -15.16 -16.60 -5.14
CA ASP A 161 -16.24 -15.78 -4.60
C ASP A 161 -15.68 -14.65 -3.70
N GLN A 162 -16.52 -13.70 -3.28
CA GLN A 162 -16.08 -12.53 -2.48
C GLN A 162 -15.48 -12.86 -1.10
N ARG A 163 -15.75 -14.05 -0.55
CA ARG A 163 -15.28 -14.48 0.77
C ARG A 163 -14.01 -15.32 0.69
N THR A 164 -13.85 -16.07 -0.41
CA THR A 164 -12.75 -17.01 -0.61
C THR A 164 -11.78 -16.58 -1.71
N ALA A 165 -11.91 -15.33 -2.19
CA ALA A 165 -11.05 -14.77 -3.22
C ALA A 165 -9.57 -14.92 -2.87
N LEU A 166 -8.81 -15.51 -3.80
CA LEU A 166 -7.41 -15.89 -3.58
C LEU A 166 -6.45 -14.70 -3.36
N THR A 167 -6.94 -13.47 -3.58
CA THR A 167 -6.27 -12.22 -3.13
C THR A 167 -5.90 -12.20 -1.64
N SER A 168 -6.56 -13.00 -0.79
CA SER A 168 -6.18 -13.15 0.62
C SER A 168 -4.83 -13.82 0.82
N ASN A 169 -4.32 -14.54 -0.19
CA ASN A 169 -3.06 -15.28 -0.09
C ASN A 169 -1.83 -14.36 -0.04
N ASN A 170 -1.90 -13.17 -0.66
CA ASN A 170 -0.82 -12.19 -0.58
C ASN A 170 -1.25 -10.78 -0.96
N TRP A 171 -0.94 -9.77 -0.14
CA TRP A 171 -1.27 -8.36 -0.38
C TRP A 171 -0.71 -7.78 -1.69
N LEU A 172 0.32 -8.39 -2.27
CA LEU A 172 0.98 -7.91 -3.49
C LEU A 172 0.05 -7.92 -4.72
N PHE A 173 -1.12 -8.55 -4.66
CA PHE A 173 -2.14 -8.41 -5.72
C PHE A 173 -2.51 -6.93 -5.99
N MET A 174 -2.35 -6.04 -4.99
CA MET A 174 -2.55 -4.60 -5.15
C MET A 174 -1.57 -3.97 -6.16
N ALA A 175 -0.47 -4.65 -6.48
CA ALA A 175 0.54 -4.22 -7.45
C ALA A 175 0.26 -4.70 -8.88
N THR A 176 -0.75 -5.55 -9.08
CA THR A 176 -1.08 -6.15 -10.39
C THR A 176 -1.16 -5.11 -11.50
N GLY A 177 -1.78 -3.97 -11.24
CA GLY A 177 -1.88 -2.91 -12.22
C GLY A 177 -0.52 -2.32 -12.62
N THR A 178 0.30 -2.01 -11.62
CA THR A 178 1.67 -1.51 -11.83
C THR A 178 2.51 -2.52 -12.61
N ILE A 179 2.38 -3.82 -12.32
CA ILE A 179 3.04 -4.90 -13.06
C ILE A 179 2.60 -4.87 -14.54
N LEU A 180 1.30 -4.90 -14.79
CA LEU A 180 0.72 -5.02 -16.13
C LEU A 180 1.07 -3.82 -17.02
N CYS A 181 1.18 -2.62 -16.45
CA CYS A 181 1.49 -1.38 -17.18
C CYS A 181 2.99 -1.06 -17.25
N SER A 182 3.85 -1.81 -16.56
CA SER A 182 5.25 -1.43 -16.33
C SER A 182 6.07 -1.22 -17.61
N TYR A 183 5.91 -2.09 -18.60
CA TYR A 183 6.62 -1.98 -19.87
C TYR A 183 6.05 -0.88 -20.75
N HIS A 184 4.73 -0.77 -20.85
CA HIS A 184 4.06 0.28 -21.61
C HIS A 184 4.46 1.69 -21.14
N LEU A 185 4.61 1.86 -19.83
CA LEU A 185 4.96 3.15 -19.22
C LEU A 185 6.48 3.37 -19.10
N GLY A 186 7.31 2.45 -19.62
CA GLY A 186 8.77 2.54 -19.47
C GLY A 186 9.21 2.64 -18.00
N ALA A 187 8.44 2.09 -17.07
CA ALA A 187 8.61 2.37 -15.66
C ALA A 187 9.74 1.53 -15.07
N LYS A 188 10.72 2.14 -14.40
CA LYS A 188 11.76 1.45 -13.64
C LYS A 188 11.47 1.43 -12.14
N TYR A 189 10.69 2.40 -11.68
CA TYR A 189 10.39 2.56 -10.27
C TYR A 189 8.92 2.34 -9.99
N HIS A 190 8.64 1.65 -8.89
CA HIS A 190 7.29 1.56 -8.35
C HIS A 190 7.26 2.14 -6.94
N VAL A 191 6.15 2.79 -6.61
CA VAL A 191 5.89 3.37 -5.30
C VAL A 191 4.58 2.81 -4.77
N PHE A 192 4.60 2.45 -3.50
CA PHE A 192 3.40 2.28 -2.69
C PHE A 192 3.30 3.44 -1.71
N GLY A 193 2.09 3.81 -1.31
CA GLY A 193 1.85 4.64 -0.12
C GLY A 193 2.16 3.89 1.19
N THR A 194 3.29 3.18 1.26
CA THR A 194 3.72 2.48 2.48
C THR A 194 4.31 3.50 3.44
N ILE A 195 3.72 3.61 4.62
CA ILE A 195 4.11 4.53 5.68
C ILE A 195 5.00 3.85 6.74
N LEU A 196 5.58 4.65 7.63
CA LEU A 196 6.26 4.22 8.85
C LEU A 196 5.23 3.77 9.91
N GLY A 197 4.45 2.74 9.57
CA GLY A 197 3.50 2.08 10.47
C GLY A 197 4.21 1.07 11.37
N GLU A 198 3.91 -0.22 11.23
CA GLU A 198 4.57 -1.30 11.99
C GLU A 198 6.10 -1.35 11.77
N ARG A 199 6.59 -0.82 10.65
CA ARG A 199 8.03 -0.66 10.40
C ARG A 199 8.71 0.27 11.39
N PHE A 200 7.96 1.10 12.12
CA PHE A 200 8.50 1.90 13.20
C PHE A 200 9.18 1.03 14.27
N SER A 201 8.76 -0.22 14.48
CA SER A 201 9.41 -1.14 15.44
C SER A 201 10.79 -1.65 15.01
N PHE A 202 11.19 -1.41 13.76
CA PHE A 202 12.39 -1.99 13.16
C PHE A 202 13.35 -0.91 12.63
N PRO A 203 14.66 -1.21 12.54
CA PRO A 203 15.60 -0.39 11.79
C PRO A 203 15.19 -0.25 10.33
N ALA A 204 15.55 0.87 9.71
CA ALA A 204 15.34 1.06 8.28
C ALA A 204 16.10 0.00 7.47
N SER A 205 15.45 -0.54 6.45
CA SER A 205 16.01 -1.57 5.59
C SER A 205 15.48 -1.42 4.16
N PRO A 206 16.27 -1.81 3.14
CA PRO A 206 15.79 -1.79 1.78
C PRO A 206 14.65 -2.80 1.68
N ARG A 207 13.56 -2.40 1.04
CA ARG A 207 12.48 -3.32 0.72
C ARG A 207 12.72 -3.81 -0.71
N LYS A 208 12.87 -5.12 -0.83
CA LYS A 208 12.99 -5.81 -2.11
C LYS A 208 11.77 -6.68 -2.29
N ILE A 209 11.17 -6.60 -3.47
CA ILE A 209 10.05 -7.45 -3.85
C ILE A 209 10.55 -8.26 -5.05
N PRO A 210 11.10 -9.48 -4.83
CA PRO A 210 11.76 -10.25 -5.90
C PRO A 210 10.89 -10.42 -7.14
N LEU A 211 9.58 -10.60 -6.95
CA LEU A 211 8.61 -10.72 -8.01
C LEU A 211 8.58 -9.46 -8.92
N MET A 212 8.68 -8.26 -8.34
CA MET A 212 8.73 -6.99 -9.08
C MET A 212 10.13 -6.75 -9.70
N GLU A 213 11.19 -7.08 -8.97
CA GLU A 213 12.57 -6.96 -9.48
C GLU A 213 12.81 -7.85 -10.71
N SER A 214 12.12 -8.99 -10.80
CA SER A 214 12.17 -9.90 -11.95
C SER A 214 11.69 -9.31 -13.27
N ILE A 215 10.97 -8.18 -13.24
CA ILE A 215 10.51 -7.44 -14.42
C ILE A 215 11.16 -6.04 -14.51
N GLY A 216 12.24 -5.84 -13.75
CA GLY A 216 13.02 -4.60 -13.73
C GLY A 216 12.41 -3.46 -12.91
N LEU A 217 11.37 -3.73 -12.11
CA LEU A 217 10.79 -2.72 -11.21
C LEU A 217 11.53 -2.68 -9.87
N GLN A 218 11.90 -1.47 -9.43
CA GLN A 218 12.55 -1.21 -8.14
C GLN A 218 11.64 -0.37 -7.24
N GLU A 219 11.54 -0.74 -5.96
CA GLU A 219 10.74 0.04 -5.02
C GLU A 219 11.44 1.36 -4.66
N ALA A 220 10.72 2.48 -4.76
CA ALA A 220 11.16 3.77 -4.28
C ALA A 220 10.39 4.15 -2.98
N PRO A 221 11.07 4.27 -1.83
CA PRO A 221 10.42 4.46 -0.53
C PRO A 221 10.05 5.93 -0.26
N ILE A 222 9.06 6.46 -0.99
CA ILE A 222 8.67 7.89 -0.92
C ILE A 222 8.01 8.30 0.40
N THR A 223 7.18 7.43 0.98
CA THR A 223 6.46 7.70 2.25
C THR A 223 6.94 6.85 3.41
N SER A 224 7.94 5.98 3.20
CA SER A 224 8.30 4.94 4.18
C SER A 224 8.93 5.47 5.46
N GLY A 225 9.45 6.70 5.46
CA GLY A 225 9.96 7.38 6.65
C GLY A 225 8.95 8.31 7.33
N ILE A 226 7.68 8.30 6.91
CA ILE A 226 6.63 9.19 7.41
C ILE A 226 5.51 8.36 8.06
N THR A 227 5.07 8.74 9.25
CA THR A 227 3.98 8.05 9.96
C THR A 227 2.61 8.36 9.35
N GLU A 228 1.56 7.68 9.82
CA GLU A 228 0.18 7.99 9.43
C GLU A 228 -0.27 9.42 9.81
N ILE A 229 0.26 9.94 10.92
CA ILE A 229 0.06 11.33 11.34
C ILE A 229 0.73 12.27 10.33
N GLY A 230 1.95 11.95 9.91
CA GLY A 230 2.69 12.72 8.91
C GLY A 230 2.02 12.74 7.53
N THR A 231 1.49 11.62 7.04
CA THR A 231 0.75 11.60 5.75
C THR A 231 -0.56 12.37 5.82
N THR A 232 -1.24 12.33 6.97
CA THR A 232 -2.44 13.16 7.23
C THR A 232 -2.09 14.65 7.22
N ARG A 233 -0.96 15.04 7.82
CA ARG A 233 -0.44 16.41 7.79
C ARG A 233 -0.15 16.87 6.34
N ILE A 234 0.54 16.05 5.56
CA ILE A 234 0.80 16.33 4.12
C ILE A 234 -0.51 16.56 3.38
N MET A 235 -1.50 15.70 3.60
CA MET A 235 -2.79 15.81 2.92
C MET A 235 -3.51 17.11 3.26
N LEU A 236 -3.51 17.54 4.53
CA LEU A 236 -4.11 18.81 4.95
C LEU A 236 -3.41 20.04 4.36
N GLN A 237 -2.09 19.97 4.14
CA GLN A 237 -1.33 21.07 3.57
C GLN A 237 -1.42 21.14 2.03
N THR A 238 -1.61 20.00 1.36
CA THR A 238 -1.50 19.91 -0.11
C THR A 238 -2.83 19.72 -0.84
N HIS A 239 -3.78 19.02 -0.21
CA HIS A 239 -5.08 18.69 -0.80
C HIS A 239 -6.21 18.78 0.26
N PRO A 240 -6.35 19.90 1.00
CA PRO A 240 -7.35 20.04 2.07
C PRO A 240 -8.79 19.80 1.57
N GLU A 241 -9.08 20.16 0.32
CA GLU A 241 -10.37 19.95 -0.33
C GLU A 241 -10.73 18.49 -0.57
N GLU A 242 -9.72 17.61 -0.67
CA GLU A 242 -9.91 16.18 -0.94
C GLU A 242 -10.07 15.34 0.34
N VAL A 243 -9.77 15.92 1.52
CA VAL A 243 -9.80 15.21 2.81
C VAL A 243 -11.17 14.59 3.09
N ALA A 244 -12.25 15.35 2.97
CA ALA A 244 -13.59 14.87 3.25
C ALA A 244 -14.01 13.76 2.26
N ALA A 245 -13.72 13.95 0.97
CA ALA A 245 -14.08 13.00 -0.08
C ALA A 245 -13.28 11.69 0.00
N SER A 246 -11.98 11.76 0.34
CA SER A 246 -11.16 10.57 0.59
C SER A 246 -11.67 9.77 1.79
N LEU A 247 -12.09 10.43 2.87
CA LEU A 247 -12.65 9.72 4.04
C LEU A 247 -13.97 9.01 3.74
N GLN A 248 -14.82 9.61 2.90
CA GLN A 248 -16.08 9.02 2.48
C GLN A 248 -15.90 7.84 1.51
N SER A 249 -14.83 7.85 0.71
CA SER A 249 -14.54 6.78 -0.26
C SER A 249 -13.94 5.55 0.40
N LEU A 250 -13.11 5.73 1.44
CA LEU A 250 -12.31 4.67 2.09
C LEU A 250 -13.06 3.78 3.09
N ALA A 251 -14.27 4.15 3.53
CA ALA A 251 -14.95 3.45 4.61
C ALA A 251 -16.47 3.40 4.44
N ASN A 252 -17.10 2.39 5.05
CA ASN A 252 -18.51 2.46 5.37
C ASN A 252 -18.71 3.48 6.50
N ASN A 253 -19.84 4.20 6.48
CA ASN A 253 -20.19 5.11 7.57
C ASN A 253 -20.14 4.36 8.90
N GLY A 254 -19.30 4.84 9.83
CA GLY A 254 -19.16 4.25 11.16
C GLY A 254 -18.21 3.06 11.25
N ASP A 255 -17.19 2.96 10.39
CA ASP A 255 -16.05 2.03 10.57
C ASP A 255 -14.89 2.67 11.34
N ARG A 256 -14.10 1.86 12.06
CA ARG A 256 -13.02 2.27 12.98
C ARG A 256 -11.99 3.13 12.27
N LYS A 257 -11.67 2.74 11.04
CA LYS A 257 -10.72 3.44 10.17
C LYS A 257 -11.20 4.87 9.87
N GLN A 258 -12.50 5.05 9.65
CA GLN A 258 -13.08 6.38 9.40
C GLN A 258 -12.95 7.26 10.64
N TYR A 259 -13.41 6.78 11.80
CA TYR A 259 -13.31 7.51 13.07
C TYR A 259 -11.87 7.94 13.33
N TYR A 260 -10.94 6.99 13.26
CA TYR A 260 -9.54 7.22 13.58
C TYR A 260 -8.90 8.27 12.67
N LYS A 261 -9.16 8.22 11.37
CA LYS A 261 -8.68 9.25 10.42
C LYS A 261 -9.33 10.61 10.66
N GLN A 262 -10.62 10.65 10.99
CA GLN A 262 -11.29 11.91 11.32
C GLN A 262 -10.72 12.55 12.60
N SER A 263 -10.37 11.75 13.61
CA SER A 263 -9.66 12.22 14.80
C SER A 263 -8.30 12.82 14.43
N MET A 264 -7.53 12.18 13.54
CA MET A 264 -6.23 12.72 13.10
C MET A 264 -6.37 14.06 12.38
N VAL A 265 -7.32 14.14 11.46
CA VAL A 265 -7.61 15.38 10.73
C VAL A 265 -8.01 16.49 11.71
N THR A 266 -8.85 16.18 12.70
CA THR A 266 -9.27 17.16 13.70
C THR A 266 -8.09 17.69 14.52
N LEU A 267 -7.24 16.79 15.04
CA LEU A 267 -6.02 17.15 15.76
C LEU A 267 -5.09 18.01 14.90
N LEU A 268 -4.78 17.55 13.68
CA LEU A 268 -3.78 18.20 12.84
C LEU A 268 -4.28 19.51 12.21
N ALA A 269 -5.58 19.64 11.93
CA ALA A 269 -6.14 20.90 11.45
C ALA A 269 -5.97 22.00 12.52
N GLU A 270 -6.19 21.68 13.79
CA GLU A 270 -5.93 22.60 14.91
C GLU A 270 -4.44 22.93 15.04
N GLU A 271 -3.55 21.94 14.99
CA GLU A 271 -2.08 22.18 15.07
C GLU A 271 -1.56 23.04 13.90
N LEU A 272 -2.13 22.87 12.71
CA LEU A 272 -1.77 23.65 11.52
C LEU A 272 -2.46 25.02 11.46
N GLY A 273 -3.44 25.29 12.33
CA GLY A 273 -4.25 26.51 12.28
C GLY A 273 -5.12 26.61 11.02
N VAL A 274 -5.49 25.48 10.41
CA VAL A 274 -6.35 25.43 9.21
C VAL A 274 -7.78 25.02 9.58
N LYS A 275 -8.73 25.36 8.72
CA LYS A 275 -10.11 24.94 8.90
C LYS A 275 -10.20 23.42 8.80
N ASN A 276 -10.80 22.77 9.81
CA ASN A 276 -11.10 21.34 9.74
C ASN A 276 -12.09 21.08 8.57
N PRO A 277 -11.70 20.28 7.56
CA PRO A 277 -12.56 20.00 6.40
C PRO A 277 -13.69 19.01 6.70
N ILE A 278 -13.73 18.42 7.90
CA ILE A 278 -14.76 17.47 8.32
C ILE A 278 -15.81 18.20 9.17
N SER A 279 -17.05 18.26 8.68
CA SER A 279 -18.17 18.88 9.41
C SER A 279 -18.92 17.93 10.34
N ASP A 280 -18.90 16.63 10.05
CA ASP A 280 -19.82 15.64 10.64
C ASP A 280 -19.09 14.60 11.51
N PHE A 281 -18.05 15.00 12.24
CA PHE A 281 -17.33 14.08 13.12
C PHE A 281 -18.23 13.65 14.29
N ASN A 282 -18.55 12.35 14.35
CA ASN A 282 -19.22 11.78 15.51
C ASN A 282 -18.17 11.19 16.47
N PRO A 283 -17.98 11.78 17.66
CA PRO A 283 -17.02 11.30 18.65
C PRO A 283 -17.44 9.98 19.33
N GLU A 284 -18.66 9.49 19.12
CA GLU A 284 -19.12 8.24 19.71
C GLU A 284 -18.71 7.02 18.88
N TRP A 285 -17.98 6.10 19.52
CA TRP A 285 -17.55 4.85 18.92
C TRP A 285 -18.00 3.64 19.75
N LYS A 286 -18.74 2.70 19.12
CA LYS A 286 -19.35 1.55 19.82
C LYS A 286 -18.47 0.29 19.83
N ASN A 287 -17.66 0.10 18.78
CA ASN A 287 -16.88 -1.14 18.58
C ASN A 287 -15.44 -0.95 19.07
N LYS A 288 -15.31 -0.70 20.36
CA LYS A 288 -14.05 -0.40 21.02
C LYS A 288 -13.04 -1.55 20.88
N VAL A 289 -11.76 -1.20 21.01
CA VAL A 289 -10.65 -2.14 20.90
C VAL A 289 -9.70 -2.06 22.09
N GLY A 290 -8.98 -3.14 22.35
CA GLY A 290 -7.90 -3.14 23.33
C GLY A 290 -6.69 -2.33 22.84
N PHE A 291 -5.97 -1.71 23.77
CA PHE A 291 -4.74 -0.95 23.48
C PHE A 291 -3.70 -1.78 22.73
N GLY A 292 -3.47 -3.03 23.14
CA GLY A 292 -2.57 -3.98 22.49
C GLY A 292 -3.08 -4.61 21.18
N GLY A 293 -4.18 -4.11 20.60
CA GLY A 293 -4.78 -4.69 19.39
C GLY A 293 -4.11 -4.28 18.07
N SER A 294 -3.38 -3.17 18.05
CA SER A 294 -2.69 -2.66 16.84
C SER A 294 -1.55 -1.72 17.22
N TYR A 295 -0.33 -2.06 16.77
CA TYR A 295 0.87 -1.26 17.05
C TYR A 295 0.73 0.19 16.56
N THR A 296 0.36 0.36 15.30
CA THR A 296 0.20 1.70 14.68
C THR A 296 -0.88 2.54 15.36
N THR A 297 -1.98 1.92 15.78
CA THR A 297 -3.07 2.63 16.47
C THR A 297 -2.63 3.04 17.87
N ALA A 298 -1.96 2.14 18.61
CA ALA A 298 -1.40 2.43 19.94
C ALA A 298 -0.35 3.55 19.88
N LEU A 299 0.57 3.50 18.92
CA LEU A 299 1.58 4.55 18.69
C LEU A 299 0.92 5.92 18.46
N SER A 300 -0.12 5.97 17.62
CA SER A 300 -0.83 7.23 17.41
C SER A 300 -1.60 7.66 18.65
N ALA A 301 -2.20 6.75 19.41
CA ALA A 301 -2.85 7.12 20.67
C ALA A 301 -1.88 7.78 21.67
N LEU A 302 -0.61 7.35 21.72
CA LEU A 302 0.42 8.03 22.49
C LEU A 302 0.62 9.48 22.00
N TYR A 303 0.66 9.70 20.68
CA TYR A 303 0.72 11.04 20.09
C TYR A 303 -0.47 11.91 20.52
N PHE A 304 -1.70 11.43 20.36
CA PHE A 304 -2.91 12.17 20.78
C PHE A 304 -2.85 12.56 22.26
N MET A 305 -2.43 11.63 23.14
CA MET A 305 -2.31 11.90 24.57
C MET A 305 -1.20 12.91 24.89
N ALA A 306 -0.05 12.83 24.22
CA ALA A 306 1.04 13.79 24.35
C ALA A 306 0.63 15.21 23.94
N LYS A 307 -0.26 15.32 22.94
CA LYS A 307 -0.87 16.60 22.50
C LYS A 307 -2.06 17.05 23.36
N GLY A 308 -2.36 16.34 24.44
CA GLY A 308 -3.48 16.66 25.33
C GLY A 308 -4.86 16.39 24.73
N ARG A 309 -4.94 15.69 23.59
CA ARG A 309 -6.17 15.38 22.85
C ARG A 309 -6.65 13.94 23.06
N MET A 310 -6.65 13.53 24.32
CA MET A 310 -7.17 12.23 24.74
C MET A 310 -8.66 12.09 24.39
N ASP A 311 -9.41 13.19 24.37
CA ASP A 311 -10.83 13.26 23.96
C ASP A 311 -11.09 12.70 22.56
N LEU A 312 -10.15 12.89 21.62
CA LEU A 312 -10.32 12.44 20.24
C LEU A 312 -10.08 10.94 20.04
N ILE A 313 -9.26 10.32 20.90
CA ILE A 313 -8.80 8.94 20.69
C ILE A 313 -9.36 7.95 21.71
N ALA A 314 -9.62 8.38 22.95
CA ALA A 314 -10.15 7.51 24.01
C ALA A 314 -11.44 6.76 23.62
N PRO A 315 -12.37 7.32 22.83
CA PRO A 315 -13.57 6.58 22.42
C PRO A 315 -13.28 5.31 21.62
N LEU A 316 -12.12 5.20 20.95
CA LEU A 316 -11.74 3.97 20.23
C LEU A 316 -11.40 2.80 21.16
N TYR A 317 -11.06 3.08 22.41
CA TYR A 317 -10.50 2.08 23.31
C TYR A 317 -11.50 1.62 24.36
N ASP A 318 -11.45 0.32 24.68
CA ASP A 318 -12.11 -0.25 25.87
C ASP A 318 -11.50 0.35 27.13
N GLU A 319 -10.16 0.29 27.18
CA GLU A 319 -9.34 0.84 28.24
C GLU A 319 -7.99 1.26 27.64
N ILE A 320 -7.50 2.43 28.07
CA ILE A 320 -6.12 2.86 27.84
C ILE A 320 -5.37 2.67 29.16
N PRO A 321 -4.28 1.88 29.20
CA PRO A 321 -3.50 1.68 30.42
C PRO A 321 -3.03 3.00 31.03
N ALA A 322 -3.14 3.16 32.35
CA ALA A 322 -2.69 4.36 33.05
C ALA A 322 -1.20 4.68 32.81
N GLU A 323 -0.38 3.65 32.61
CA GLU A 323 1.03 3.81 32.25
C GLU A 323 1.23 4.41 30.85
N ALA A 324 0.34 4.13 29.88
CA ALA A 324 0.39 4.76 28.56
C ALA A 324 0.04 6.24 28.62
N VAL A 325 -0.94 6.62 29.44
CA VAL A 325 -1.27 8.03 29.71
C VAL A 325 -0.08 8.73 30.37
N THR A 326 0.54 8.11 31.36
CA THR A 326 1.69 8.66 32.09
C THR A 326 2.90 8.84 31.17
N PHE A 327 3.23 7.80 30.39
CA PHE A 327 4.30 7.83 29.40
C PHE A 327 4.09 8.94 28.38
N SER A 328 2.89 9.04 27.80
CA SER A 328 2.61 10.04 26.78
C SER A 328 2.74 11.48 27.29
N LYS A 329 2.36 11.74 28.55
CA LYS A 329 2.46 13.09 29.14
C LYS A 329 3.89 13.53 29.44
N SER A 330 4.85 12.60 29.50
CA SER A 330 6.26 12.91 29.70
C SER A 330 7.04 13.06 28.40
N HIS A 331 6.40 12.88 27.24
CA HIS A 331 7.03 12.90 25.92
C HIS A 331 6.38 13.95 25.00
N ARG A 332 7.12 14.47 24.03
CA ARG A 332 6.57 15.41 23.05
C ARG A 332 5.91 14.70 21.89
N MET A 333 6.44 13.53 21.52
CA MET A 333 6.04 12.71 20.38
C MET A 333 6.15 13.47 19.03
N ASP A 334 7.03 14.46 18.94
CA ASP A 334 7.15 15.31 17.74
C ASP A 334 7.67 14.56 16.52
N PHE A 335 8.41 13.47 16.73
CA PHE A 335 8.86 12.58 15.65
C PHE A 335 7.69 12.07 14.79
N MET A 336 6.47 12.00 15.32
CA MET A 336 5.28 11.53 14.59
C MET A 336 4.88 12.44 13.43
N THR A 337 5.22 13.73 13.48
CA THR A 337 4.98 14.71 12.39
C THR A 337 6.26 15.05 11.61
N ARG A 338 7.35 14.29 11.83
CA ARG A 338 8.65 14.48 11.20
C ARG A 338 9.00 13.31 10.30
N VAL A 339 10.21 13.36 9.72
CA VAL A 339 10.68 12.39 8.74
C VAL A 339 11.87 11.60 9.27
N ASN A 340 11.74 10.27 9.29
CA ASN A 340 12.87 9.38 9.49
C ASN A 340 13.69 9.25 8.19
N THR A 341 14.83 9.92 8.14
CA THR A 341 15.65 9.99 6.92
C THR A 341 16.32 8.67 6.53
N ASP A 342 16.45 7.72 7.46
CA ASP A 342 17.14 6.44 7.22
C ASP A 342 16.45 5.62 6.12
N PHE A 343 15.14 5.77 5.95
CA PHE A 343 14.36 5.06 4.94
C PHE A 343 14.62 5.55 3.51
N TYR A 344 15.21 6.73 3.33
CA TYR A 344 15.43 7.34 2.00
C TYR A 344 16.84 7.10 1.45
N HIS A 345 17.67 6.37 2.19
CA HIS A 345 19.01 5.99 1.72
C HIS A 345 18.97 5.23 0.38
N TRP A 346 17.89 4.46 0.14
CA TRP A 346 17.69 3.68 -1.08
C TRP A 346 16.84 4.38 -2.14
N THR A 347 16.37 5.60 -1.90
CA THR A 347 15.58 6.35 -2.90
C THR A 347 16.44 6.71 -4.10
N PRO A 348 16.02 6.42 -5.34
CA PRO A 348 16.75 6.80 -6.55
C PRO A 348 17.08 8.29 -6.57
N ARG A 349 18.29 8.64 -7.03
CA ARG A 349 18.82 10.02 -6.94
C ARG A 349 17.90 11.06 -7.59
N HIS A 350 17.31 10.75 -8.75
CA HIS A 350 16.41 11.67 -9.45
C HIS A 350 15.08 11.90 -8.71
N LEU A 351 14.61 10.93 -7.90
CA LEU A 351 13.44 11.12 -7.03
C LEU A 351 13.80 11.77 -5.69
N ARG A 352 15.02 11.52 -5.18
CA ARG A 352 15.45 11.93 -3.84
C ARG A 352 15.53 13.45 -3.66
N ASN A 353 16.09 14.16 -4.64
CA ASN A 353 16.25 15.61 -4.51
C ASN A 353 14.90 16.34 -4.51
N PRO A 354 13.98 16.11 -5.49
CA PRO A 354 12.64 16.69 -5.46
C PRO A 354 11.85 16.29 -4.21
N LEU A 355 12.02 15.05 -3.73
CA LEU A 355 11.40 14.59 -2.49
C LEU A 355 11.82 15.46 -1.30
N PHE A 356 13.12 15.66 -1.07
CA PHE A 356 13.57 16.46 0.07
C PHE A 356 13.20 17.94 -0.04
N GLU A 357 13.15 18.49 -1.26
CA GLU A 357 12.61 19.83 -1.49
C GLU A 357 11.14 19.93 -1.08
N LYS A 358 10.31 18.98 -1.52
CA LYS A 358 8.89 18.93 -1.16
C LYS A 358 8.67 18.71 0.34
N LEU A 359 9.45 17.86 0.99
CA LEU A 359 9.40 17.68 2.45
C LEU A 359 9.74 18.99 3.18
N SER A 360 10.79 19.69 2.74
CA SER A 360 11.16 20.99 3.31
C SER A 360 10.06 22.04 3.13
N ASN A 361 9.42 22.10 1.95
CA ASN A 361 8.34 23.06 1.67
C ASN A 361 7.06 22.79 2.49
N LEU A 362 6.93 21.59 3.06
CA LEU A 362 5.82 21.17 3.90
C LEU A 362 6.17 21.21 5.40
N ASP A 363 7.34 21.75 5.77
CA ASP A 363 7.88 21.78 7.12
C ASP A 363 8.02 20.38 7.76
N LEU A 364 8.21 19.35 6.94
CA LEU A 364 8.49 17.98 7.36
C LEU A 364 9.99 17.80 7.56
N VAL A 365 10.46 18.24 8.73
CA VAL A 365 11.89 18.20 9.07
C VAL A 365 12.36 16.78 9.42
N PRO A 366 13.66 16.46 9.22
CA PRO A 366 14.26 15.23 9.73
C PRO A 366 14.15 15.09 11.25
N TYR A 367 14.24 13.85 11.73
CA TYR A 367 14.37 13.56 13.16
C TYR A 367 15.62 14.24 13.74
N SER A 368 15.47 14.93 14.88
CA SER A 368 16.59 15.41 15.69
C SER A 368 17.11 14.31 16.64
N GLU A 369 18.22 14.57 17.34
CA GLU A 369 18.75 13.64 18.36
C GLU A 369 17.70 13.33 19.44
N SER A 370 17.00 14.36 19.93
CA SER A 370 15.90 14.18 20.89
C SER A 370 14.74 13.34 20.34
N ASP A 371 14.47 13.40 19.04
CA ASP A 371 13.43 12.57 18.43
C ASP A 371 13.86 11.10 18.44
N TRP A 372 15.14 10.83 18.18
CA TRP A 372 15.68 9.48 18.25
C TRP A 372 15.62 8.89 19.66
N ASP A 373 15.94 9.70 20.68
CA ASP A 373 15.79 9.30 22.08
C ASP A 373 14.33 8.91 22.39
N GLU A 374 13.37 9.79 22.07
CA GLU A 374 11.93 9.49 22.27
C GLU A 374 11.45 8.29 21.44
N VAL A 375 11.99 8.07 20.23
CA VAL A 375 11.69 6.90 19.40
C VAL A 375 12.16 5.62 20.09
N HIS A 376 13.36 5.62 20.68
CA HIS A 376 13.89 4.46 21.41
C HIS A 376 13.05 4.17 22.66
N GLU A 377 12.74 5.18 23.46
CA GLU A 377 11.89 5.04 24.64
C GLU A 377 10.49 4.54 24.27
N THR A 378 9.89 5.07 23.20
CA THR A 378 8.57 4.65 22.71
C THR A 378 8.58 3.20 22.22
N ARG A 379 9.62 2.78 21.51
CA ARG A 379 9.78 1.38 21.08
C ARG A 379 9.87 0.44 22.27
N GLU A 380 10.73 0.74 23.24
CA GLU A 380 10.87 -0.07 24.46
C GLU A 380 9.58 -0.12 25.27
N PHE A 381 8.86 1.00 25.36
CA PHE A 381 7.57 1.06 26.02
C PHE A 381 6.54 0.14 25.34
N LEU A 382 6.40 0.22 24.02
CA LEU A 382 5.39 -0.54 23.28
C LEU A 382 5.63 -2.07 23.26
N LYS A 383 6.87 -2.54 23.50
CA LYS A 383 7.19 -3.98 23.63
C LYS A 383 6.40 -4.71 24.73
N LYS A 384 5.82 -3.98 25.68
CA LYS A 384 4.97 -4.59 26.72
C LYS A 384 3.67 -5.18 26.16
N TRP A 385 3.24 -4.74 24.98
CA TRP A 385 1.97 -5.14 24.35
C TRP A 385 2.13 -5.86 23.01
N PHE A 386 3.27 -5.71 22.32
CA PHE A 386 3.55 -6.24 20.98
C PHE A 386 4.94 -6.85 20.92
#